data_AF-A0A2X1J0K0-F1
#
_entry.id   AF-A0A2X1J0K0-F1
#
_cell.length_a   1.000
_cell.length_b   1.000
_cell.length_c   1.000
_cell.angle_alpha   90.00
_cell.angle_beta   90.00
_cell.angle_gamma   90.00
#
_symmetry.space_group_name_H-M   'P 1'
#
loop_
_entity.id
_entity.type
_entity.pdbx_description
1 polymer ?
#
loop_
_entity_poly.entity_id
_entity_poly.type
_entity_poly.pdbx_seq_one_letter_code
_entity_poly.pdbx_strand_id
1 'polypeptide(L)'
;MKKLVATAPRVAALVEYEDRAILANEVKIRVRFGAPKHGTEVVDFRAASPFIDEDFNGEWQMFTPRPADAPRGIEFGKFQLGNRWLATLSSAAATLPTTRWATAYAATARSPRRSSLTQ
;
A
#
# COMPACT_ATOMS: atom_id res chain seq x y z
N MET A 1 7.23 -8.77 -10.52
CA MET A 1 7.15 -9.13 -9.07
C MET A 1 5.68 -9.05 -8.68
N LYS A 2 5.21 -9.66 -7.59
CA LYS A 2 3.76 -9.67 -7.27
C LYS A 2 3.42 -8.76 -6.10
N LYS A 3 2.35 -7.99 -6.23
CA LYS A 3 1.74 -7.18 -5.16
C LYS A 3 0.31 -7.65 -4.90
N LEU A 4 -0.15 -7.53 -3.65
CA LEU A 4 -1.52 -7.83 -3.25
C LEU A 4 -2.37 -6.57 -3.39
N VAL A 5 -3.43 -6.63 -4.18
CA VAL A 5 -4.37 -5.52 -4.38
C VAL A 5 -5.81 -5.99 -4.15
N ALA A 6 -6.68 -5.07 -3.77
CA ALA A 6 -8.13 -5.30 -3.81
C ALA A 6 -8.62 -5.02 -5.23
N THR A 7 -9.17 -6.02 -5.94
CA THR A 7 -9.64 -5.87 -7.34
C THR A 7 -11.15 -5.65 -7.45
N ALA A 8 -11.89 -6.01 -6.41
CA ALA A 8 -13.32 -5.74 -6.25
C ALA A 8 -13.66 -5.81 -4.75
N PRO A 9 -14.87 -5.40 -4.33
CA PRO A 9 -15.28 -5.56 -2.94
C PRO A 9 -15.13 -7.01 -2.48
N ARG A 10 -14.35 -7.21 -1.41
CA ARG A 10 -14.01 -8.52 -0.82
C ARG A 10 -13.20 -9.46 -1.73
N VAL A 11 -12.60 -8.96 -2.81
CA VAL A 11 -11.77 -9.77 -3.72
C VAL A 11 -10.35 -9.20 -3.74
N ALA A 12 -9.37 -10.03 -3.36
CA ALA A 12 -7.96 -9.70 -3.42
C ALA A 12 -7.25 -10.58 -4.45
N ALA A 13 -6.28 -10.00 -5.16
CA ALA A 13 -5.48 -10.72 -6.14
C ALA A 13 -4.01 -10.33 -6.04
N LEU A 14 -3.14 -11.30 -6.37
CA LEU A 14 -1.74 -11.03 -6.64
C LEU A 14 -1.61 -10.59 -8.10
N VAL A 15 -1.22 -9.35 -8.32
CA VAL A 15 -0.98 -8.79 -9.66
C VAL A 15 0.50 -8.56 -9.88
N GLU A 16 0.95 -8.65 -11.12
CA GLU A 16 2.32 -8.27 -11.45
C GLU A 16 2.54 -6.76 -11.24
N TYR A 17 3.75 -6.43 -10.83
CA TYR A 17 4.24 -5.08 -10.69
C TYR A 17 5.73 -5.05 -11.03
N GLU A 18 6.15 -3.87 -11.46
CA GLU A 18 7.54 -3.54 -11.73
C GLU A 18 8.02 -2.51 -10.72
N ASP A 19 9.26 -2.69 -10.28
CA ASP A 19 9.91 -1.71 -9.42
C ASP A 19 10.20 -0.44 -10.21
N ARG A 20 9.90 0.72 -9.62
CA ARG A 20 10.38 2.01 -10.12
C ARG A 20 11.72 2.38 -9.49
N ALA A 21 12.39 3.37 -10.10
CA ALA A 21 13.54 4.01 -9.49
C ALA A 21 13.15 4.67 -8.15
N ILE A 22 14.04 4.59 -7.16
CA ILE A 22 13.89 5.27 -5.87
C ILE A 22 14.12 6.78 -6.04
N LEU A 23 13.30 7.60 -5.36
CA LEU A 23 13.47 9.04 -5.35
C LEU A 23 14.50 9.47 -4.30
N ALA A 24 14.96 10.72 -4.38
CA ALA A 24 16.03 11.26 -3.54
C ALA A 24 15.80 11.13 -2.02
N ASN A 25 14.53 11.09 -1.58
CA ASN A 25 14.11 10.99 -0.19
C ASN A 25 13.55 9.60 0.18
N GLU A 26 13.80 8.59 -0.64
CA GLU A 26 13.25 7.25 -0.48
C GLU A 26 14.31 6.18 -0.23
N VAL A 27 13.86 5.15 0.49
CA VAL A 27 14.58 3.88 0.62
C VAL A 27 13.77 2.75 -0.01
N LYS A 28 14.46 1.80 -0.63
CA LYS A 28 13.85 0.55 -1.07
C LYS A 28 13.91 -0.47 0.06
N ILE A 29 12.77 -1.03 0.40
CA ILE A 29 12.68 -2.09 1.41
C ILE A 29 12.23 -3.40 0.79
N ARG A 30 12.65 -4.51 1.41
CA ARG A 30 12.14 -5.85 1.13
C ARG A 30 11.23 -6.28 2.27
N VAL A 31 9.93 -6.34 2.00
CA VAL A 31 8.92 -6.77 2.98
C VAL A 31 9.13 -8.25 3.33
N ARG A 32 9.14 -8.56 4.63
CA ARG A 32 9.22 -9.93 5.17
C ARG A 32 7.86 -10.43 5.61
N PHE A 33 7.11 -9.58 6.29
CA PHE A 33 5.76 -9.83 6.74
C PHE A 33 4.91 -8.59 6.49
N GLY A 34 3.69 -8.78 6.02
CA GLY A 34 2.69 -7.72 5.83
C GLY A 34 1.38 -8.14 6.48
N ALA A 35 0.66 -7.17 7.04
CA ALA A 35 -0.64 -7.38 7.65
C ALA A 35 -1.57 -6.21 7.29
N PRO A 36 -2.82 -6.49 6.93
CA PRO A 36 -3.80 -5.43 6.74
C PRO A 36 -4.09 -4.73 8.07
N LYS A 37 -4.29 -3.40 8.04
CA LYS A 37 -4.84 -2.68 9.19
C LYS A 37 -6.34 -2.96 9.30
N HIS A 38 -6.78 -3.36 10.49
CA HIS A 38 -8.17 -3.78 10.73
C HIS A 38 -9.23 -2.67 10.55
N GLY A 39 -8.83 -1.40 10.66
CA GLY A 39 -9.73 -0.25 10.52
C GLY A 39 -9.99 0.06 9.06
N THR A 40 -9.35 1.13 8.57
CA THR A 40 -9.53 1.68 7.22
C THR A 40 -9.38 0.63 6.12
N GLU A 41 -8.29 -0.15 6.11
CA GLU A 41 -8.00 -1.07 5.00
C GLU A 41 -9.05 -2.19 4.85
N VAL A 42 -9.63 -2.69 5.95
CA VAL A 42 -10.67 -3.73 5.90
C VAL A 42 -12.01 -3.17 5.45
N VAL A 43 -12.38 -1.94 5.88
CA VAL A 43 -13.63 -1.31 5.42
C VAL A 43 -13.55 -0.89 3.96
N ASP A 44 -12.38 -0.42 3.53
CA ASP A 44 -12.06 -0.10 2.13
C ASP A 44 -12.15 -1.36 1.26
N PHE A 45 -11.53 -2.46 1.70
CA PHE A 45 -11.60 -3.75 1.02
C PHE A 45 -13.05 -4.25 0.85
N ARG A 46 -13.94 -3.91 1.78
CA ARG A 46 -15.36 -4.28 1.74
C ARG A 46 -16.24 -3.30 0.95
N ALA A 47 -15.67 -2.20 0.43
CA ALA A 47 -16.42 -1.08 -0.14
C ALA A 47 -17.48 -0.49 0.80
N ALA A 48 -17.18 -0.47 2.10
CA ALA A 48 -18.05 0.01 3.16
C ALA A 48 -17.43 1.17 3.95
N SER A 49 -16.37 1.77 3.41
CA SER A 49 -15.69 2.88 4.05
C SER A 49 -16.53 4.15 3.90
N PRO A 50 -16.76 4.91 4.99
CA PRO A 50 -17.50 6.17 4.91
C PRO A 50 -16.77 7.20 4.04
N PHE A 51 -15.45 7.06 3.89
CA PHE A 51 -14.59 8.00 3.18
C PHE A 51 -14.54 7.79 1.66
N ILE A 52 -15.28 6.82 1.11
CA ILE A 52 -15.26 6.58 -0.35
C ILE A 52 -15.74 7.82 -1.11
N ASP A 53 -16.73 8.52 -0.55
CA ASP A 53 -17.38 9.68 -1.15
C ASP A 53 -16.96 11.01 -0.50
N GLU A 54 -15.92 10.99 0.34
CA GLU A 54 -15.43 12.17 1.07
C GLU A 54 -13.94 12.43 0.77
N ASP A 55 -13.54 13.70 0.71
CA ASP A 55 -12.15 14.15 0.60
C ASP A 55 -11.67 14.75 1.92
N PHE A 56 -10.40 14.52 2.26
CA PHE A 56 -9.79 15.14 3.43
C PHE A 56 -9.40 16.59 3.13
N ASN A 57 -10.06 17.53 3.80
CA ASN A 57 -9.72 18.94 3.75
C ASN A 57 -8.58 19.24 4.74
N GLY A 58 -7.38 19.49 4.22
CA GLY A 58 -6.18 19.75 5.04
C GLY A 58 -6.19 21.07 5.80
N GLU A 59 -6.95 22.07 5.37
CA GLU A 59 -7.09 23.35 6.10
C GLU A 59 -7.98 23.15 7.33
N TRP A 60 -9.10 22.46 7.15
CA TRP A 60 -10.10 22.25 8.20
C TRP A 60 -9.87 20.98 9.03
N GLN A 61 -8.91 20.16 8.64
CA GLN A 61 -8.58 18.86 9.26
C GLN A 61 -9.80 17.93 9.38
N MET A 62 -10.70 17.96 8.39
CA MET A 62 -11.93 17.17 8.39
C MET A 62 -12.23 16.58 7.01
N PHE A 63 -13.01 15.52 6.99
CA PHE A 63 -13.55 14.97 5.75
C PHE A 63 -14.78 15.75 5.31
N THR A 64 -14.82 16.10 4.03
CA THR A 64 -15.93 16.83 3.40
C THR A 64 -16.42 16.06 2.19
N PRO A 65 -17.71 16.15 1.81
CA PRO A 65 -18.22 15.49 0.61
C PRO A 65 -17.39 15.85 -0.63
N ARG A 66 -17.09 14.85 -1.47
CA ARG A 66 -16.46 15.06 -2.78
C ARG A 66 -17.45 15.75 -3.73
N PRO A 67 -16.95 16.50 -4.73
CA PRO A 67 -17.77 16.90 -5.88
C PRO A 67 -18.41 15.69 -6.55
N ALA A 68 -19.64 15.83 -7.04
CA ALA A 68 -20.41 14.72 -7.60
C ALA A 68 -19.77 14.05 -8.84
N ASP A 69 -18.90 14.78 -9.53
CA ASP A 69 -18.17 14.38 -10.73
C ASP A 69 -16.73 13.93 -10.45
N ALA A 70 -16.27 13.99 -9.20
CA ALA A 70 -14.93 13.56 -8.84
C ALA A 70 -14.82 12.02 -8.73
N PRO A 71 -13.66 11.43 -9.06
CA PRO A 71 -13.40 10.02 -8.79
C PRO A 71 -13.56 9.70 -7.30
N ARG A 72 -14.13 8.52 -7.01
CA ARG A 72 -14.23 8.01 -5.63
C ARG A 72 -12.82 7.84 -5.03
N GLY A 73 -12.68 8.09 -3.73
CA GLY A 73 -11.37 8.06 -3.07
C GLY A 73 -10.69 6.69 -3.07
N ILE A 74 -11.45 5.61 -3.26
CA ILE A 74 -10.94 4.24 -3.31
C ILE A 74 -11.26 3.63 -4.67
N GLU A 75 -10.21 3.34 -5.42
CA GLU A 75 -10.28 2.65 -6.69
C GLU A 75 -9.72 1.23 -6.58
N PHE A 76 -10.60 0.24 -6.71
CA PHE A 76 -10.19 -1.15 -6.80
C PHE A 76 -9.25 -1.38 -7.99
N GLY A 77 -8.21 -2.18 -7.78
CA GLY A 77 -7.10 -2.43 -8.71
C GLY A 77 -5.89 -1.52 -8.48
N LYS A 78 -6.09 -0.32 -7.91
CA LYS A 78 -5.00 0.61 -7.55
C LYS A 78 -4.59 0.50 -6.07
N PHE A 79 -5.55 0.12 -5.22
CA PHE A 79 -5.36 -0.01 -3.78
C PHE A 79 -4.54 -1.26 -3.39
N GLN A 80 -3.33 -1.03 -2.87
CA GLN A 80 -2.47 -2.08 -2.33
C GLN A 80 -2.85 -2.42 -0.90
N LEU A 81 -2.90 -3.71 -0.58
CA LEU A 81 -3.18 -4.21 0.76
C LEU A 81 -1.88 -4.47 1.54
N GLY A 82 -1.92 -4.28 2.86
CA GLY A 82 -0.82 -4.55 3.78
C GLY A 82 -0.04 -3.32 4.22
N ASN A 83 -0.72 -2.28 4.74
CA ASN A 83 -0.05 -1.06 5.19
C ASN A 83 0.75 -1.20 6.50
N ARG A 84 0.61 -2.32 7.23
CA ARG A 84 1.52 -2.69 8.32
C ARG A 84 2.49 -3.76 7.84
N TRP A 85 3.76 -3.54 8.06
CA TRP A 85 4.79 -4.46 7.59
C TRP A 85 6.01 -4.48 8.50
N LEU A 86 6.74 -5.59 8.43
CA LEU A 86 8.12 -5.73 8.91
C LEU A 86 9.00 -5.98 7.69
N ALA A 87 10.07 -5.22 7.55
CA ALA A 87 10.92 -5.25 6.36
C ALA A 87 12.40 -5.04 6.69
N THR A 88 13.25 -5.40 5.73
CA THR A 88 14.69 -5.11 5.76
C THR A 88 15.01 -4.05 4.71
N LEU A 89 15.92 -3.12 5.03
CA LEU A 89 16.46 -2.17 4.06
C LEU A 89 17.17 -2.91 2.94
N SER A 90 16.89 -2.54 1.68
CA SER A 90 17.53 -3.12 0.50
C SER A 90 18.49 -2.12 -0.17
N SER A 91 18.08 -0.86 -0.30
CA SER A 91 18.92 0.22 -0.82
C SER A 91 18.37 1.58 -0.40
N ALA A 92 19.21 2.62 -0.47
CA ALA A 92 18.83 4.01 -0.23
C ALA A 92 19.23 4.87 -1.43
N ALA A 93 18.54 5.99 -1.64
CA ALA A 93 18.99 6.97 -2.62
C ALA A 93 20.36 7.54 -2.21
N ALA A 94 21.23 7.79 -3.19
CA ALA A 94 22.59 8.27 -2.92
C ALA A 94 22.60 9.63 -2.19
N THR A 95 21.58 10.46 -2.43
CA THR A 95 21.42 11.80 -1.86
C THR A 95 20.56 11.81 -0.59
N LEU A 96 20.23 10.65 -0.02
CA LEU A 96 19.35 10.58 1.13
C LEU A 96 20.01 11.28 2.34
N PRO A 97 19.44 12.37 2.89
CA PRO A 97 20.06 13.08 4.00
C PRO A 97 20.00 12.25 5.28
N THR A 98 21.11 12.16 6.01
CA THR A 98 21.26 11.35 7.24
C THR A 98 20.46 11.89 8.44
N THR A 99 19.91 13.10 8.33
CA THR A 99 19.20 13.81 9.40
C THR A 99 17.69 13.89 9.21
N ARG A 100 17.11 13.22 8.21
CA ARG A 100 15.65 13.21 7.97
C ARG A 100 15.09 11.80 7.85
N TRP A 101 13.80 11.69 8.20
CA TRP A 101 13.00 10.49 7.96
C TRP A 101 12.86 10.27 6.44
N ALA A 102 13.16 9.04 6.01
CA ALA A 102 13.00 8.62 4.62
C ALA A 102 11.64 7.94 4.41
N THR A 103 11.05 8.14 3.24
CA THR A 103 9.83 7.43 2.85
C THR A 103 10.20 6.03 2.38
N ALA A 104 9.56 5.00 2.94
CA ALA A 104 9.79 3.62 2.53
C ALA A 104 8.99 3.29 1.26
N TYR A 105 9.70 2.93 0.19
CA TYR A 105 9.10 2.33 -1.00
C TYR A 105 9.16 0.80 -0.88
N ALA A 106 7.99 0.19 -0.74
CA ALA A 106 7.87 -1.26 -0.51
C ALA A 106 7.85 -2.05 -1.82
N ALA A 107 8.90 -2.83 -2.05
CA ALA A 107 8.84 -3.94 -2.98
C ALA A 107 8.11 -5.11 -2.28
N THR A 108 6.92 -5.47 -2.75
CA THR A 108 6.08 -6.50 -2.11
C THR A 108 6.74 -7.87 -2.10
N ALA A 109 6.51 -8.61 -1.01
CA ALA A 109 7.18 -9.85 -0.68
C ALA A 109 6.96 -10.94 -1.74
N ARG A 110 8.04 -11.62 -2.17
CA ARG A 110 7.92 -12.93 -2.79
C ARG A 110 7.29 -13.88 -1.78
N SER A 111 6.17 -14.50 -2.14
CA SER A 111 5.61 -15.65 -1.42
C SER A 111 6.73 -16.62 -1.05
N PRO A 112 6.84 -17.07 0.21
CA PRO A 112 7.79 -18.13 0.54
C PRO A 112 7.40 -19.32 -0.33
N ARG A 113 8.34 -19.81 -1.15
CA ARG A 113 8.18 -21.10 -1.83
C ARG A 113 7.71 -22.09 -0.76
N ARG A 114 6.54 -22.70 -0.96
CA ARG A 114 6.14 -23.91 -0.24
C ARG A 114 7.35 -24.83 -0.29
N SER A 115 8.07 -25.00 0.83
CA SER A 115 8.94 -26.16 0.94
C SER A 115 7.99 -27.34 0.89
N SER A 116 8.10 -28.14 -0.17
CA SER A 116 7.46 -29.43 -0.27
C SER A 116 7.93 -30.27 0.92
N LEU A 117 7.14 -30.28 1.99
CA LEU A 117 7.09 -31.42 2.90
C LEU A 117 6.31 -32.50 2.14
N THR A 118 7.09 -33.28 1.39
CA THR A 118 6.70 -34.61 0.94
C THR A 118 7.05 -35.59 2.05
N GLN A 119 6.03 -36.39 2.40
CA GLN A 119 5.95 -37.49 3.36
C GLN A 119 5.86 -37.12 4.84
#